data_AF-A0AA45WVF1-F1
#
_entry.id   AF-A0AA45WVF1-F1
#
_cell.length_a   1.000
_cell.length_b   1.000
_cell.length_c   1.000
_cell.angle_alpha   90.00
_cell.angle_beta   90.00
_cell.angle_gamma   90.00
#
_symmetry.space_group_name_H-M   'P 1'
#
loop_
_entity.id
_entity.type
_entity.pdbx_description
1 polymer ?
#
loop_
_entity_poly.entity_id
_entity_poly.type
_entity_poly.pdbx_seq_one_letter_code
_entity_poly.pdbx_strand_id
1 'polypeptide(L)' 'MLKVEGPLDFSLIGILSSISTVLAQRKISIFAISTFDTDYILLKSQDFDNAIQALTSEGYEVIT' A
#
# COMPACT_ATOMS: atom_id res chain seq x y z
N MET A 1 1.59 3.10 -9.41
CA MET A 1 2.32 2.78 -8.16
C MET A 1 1.66 3.53 -7.03
N LEU A 2 1.77 3.03 -5.80
CA LEU A 2 1.36 3.74 -4.59
C LEU A 2 2.59 4.00 -3.74
N LYS A 3 2.59 5.10 -3.01
CA LYS A 3 3.64 5.48 -2.06
C LYS A 3 2.98 5.58 -0.70
N VAL A 4 3.56 4.95 0.31
CA VAL A 4 3.13 5.15 1.69
C VAL A 4 3.52 6.56 2.11
N GLU A 5 2.62 7.32 2.70
CA GLU A 5 2.98 8.66 3.18
C GLU A 5 4.06 8.55 4.27
N GLY A 6 5.11 9.37 4.17
CA GLY A 6 6.27 9.33 5.05
C GLY A 6 6.78 10.73 5.37
N PRO A 7 7.89 10.86 6.13
CA PRO A 7 8.79 9.78 6.55
C PRO A 7 8.18 8.89 7.64
N LEU A 8 8.38 7.57 7.52
CA LEU A 8 7.93 6.61 8.50
C LEU A 8 8.92 6.59 9.68
N ASP A 9 8.40 6.82 10.89
CA ASP A 9 9.17 6.63 12.12
C ASP A 9 9.52 5.13 12.29
N PHE A 10 10.75 4.82 12.70
CA PHE A 10 11.23 3.44 12.88
C PHE A 10 10.44 2.64 13.93
N SER A 11 9.71 3.30 14.82
CA SER A 11 8.80 2.66 15.78
C SER A 11 7.50 2.14 15.14
N LEU A 12 7.19 2.54 13.90
CA LEU A 12 6.01 2.08 13.19
C LEU A 12 6.21 0.64 12.69
N ILE A 13 5.51 -0.29 13.32
CA ILE A 13 5.57 -1.72 13.01
C ILE A 13 4.29 -2.13 12.28
N GLY A 14 4.43 -2.92 11.23
CA GLY A 14 3.29 -3.58 10.57
C GLY A 14 2.56 -2.75 9.52
N ILE A 15 3.06 -1.57 9.14
CA ILE A 15 2.49 -0.74 8.06
C ILE A 15 2.36 -1.54 6.75
N LEU A 16 3.47 -2.08 6.25
CA LEU A 16 3.47 -2.91 5.05
C LEU A 16 2.64 -4.20 5.21
N SER A 17 2.63 -4.80 6.40
CA SER A 17 1.80 -5.98 6.69
C SER A 17 0.31 -5.66 6.55
N SER A 18 -0.13 -4.51 7.06
CA SER A 18 -1.53 -4.08 7.02
C SER A 18 -1.96 -3.82 5.58
N ILE A 19 -1.15 -3.06 4.82
CA ILE A 19 -1.45 -2.74 3.42
C ILE A 19 -1.45 -4.01 2.55
N SER A 20 -0.43 -4.86 2.69
CA SER A 20 -0.34 -6.10 1.91
C SER A 20 -1.48 -7.07 2.22
N THR A 21 -1.97 -7.09 3.46
CA THR A 21 -3.13 -7.91 3.85
C THR A 21 -4.40 -7.47 3.12
N VAL A 22 -4.69 -6.16 3.09
CA VAL A 22 -5.87 -5.62 2.39
C VAL A 22 -5.83 -5.96 0.90
N LEU A 23 -4.68 -5.76 0.26
CA LEU A 23 -4.52 -6.05 -1.17
C LEU A 23 -4.59 -7.55 -1.47
N ALA A 24 -4.02 -8.40 -0.60
CA ALA A 24 -4.08 -9.85 -0.74
C ALA A 24 -5.50 -10.40 -0.59
N GLN A 25 -6.32 -9.85 0.31
CA GLN A 25 -7.74 -10.23 0.45
C GLN A 25 -8.54 -9.98 -0.83
N ARG A 26 -8.15 -8.97 -1.61
CA ARG A 26 -8.71 -8.66 -2.94
C ARG A 26 -7.99 -9.38 -4.09
N LYS A 27 -7.05 -10.28 -3.79
CA LYS A 27 -6.22 -11.02 -4.75
C LYS A 27 -5.37 -10.11 -5.66
N ILE A 28 -4.98 -8.94 -5.17
CA ILE A 28 -4.12 -8.01 -5.87
C ILE A 28 -2.67 -8.34 -5.54
N SER A 29 -1.90 -8.71 -6.56
CA SER A 29 -0.46 -8.95 -6.41
C SER A 29 0.29 -7.64 -6.31
N ILE A 30 1.23 -7.56 -5.37
CA ILE A 30 2.09 -6.39 -5.20
C ILE A 30 3.57 -6.76 -5.30
N PHE A 31 4.38 -5.75 -5.59
CA PHE A 31 5.82 -5.76 -5.40
C PHE A 31 6.18 -4.54 -4.54
N ALA A 32 6.68 -4.79 -3.33
CA ALA A 32 7.00 -3.74 -2.37
C ALA A 32 8.49 -3.40 -2.42
N ILE A 33 8.81 -2.11 -2.43
CA ILE A 33 10.17 -1.57 -2.38
C ILE A 33 10.26 -0.61 -1.19
N SER A 34 10.94 -1.05 -0.14
CA SER A 34 11.23 -0.23 1.02
C SER A 34 12.46 0.65 0.77
N THR A 35 12.36 1.91 1.18
CA THR A 35 13.47 2.87 1.20
C THR A 35 13.76 3.30 2.64
N PHE A 36 14.65 4.28 2.83
CA PHE A 36 14.92 4.82 4.17
C PHE A 36 13.70 5.53 4.77
N ASP A 37 12.96 6.30 3.96
CA ASP A 37 11.87 7.16 4.46
C ASP A 37 10.47 6.53 4.30
N THR A 38 10.30 5.62 3.35
CA THR A 38 8.95 5.13 2.96
C THR A 38 9.00 3.85 2.12
N ASP A 39 7.84 3.25 1.92
CA ASP A 39 7.60 2.12 1.03
C ASP A 39 6.89 2.55 -0.26
N TYR A 40 7.34 1.99 -1.38
CA TYR A 40 6.64 2.04 -2.66
C TYR A 40 5.99 0.69 -2.94
N ILE A 41 4.72 0.72 -3.31
CA ILE A 41 3.93 -0.46 -3.63
C ILE A 41 3.62 -0.42 -5.13
N LEU A 42 4.23 -1.34 -5.86
CA LEU A 42 4.01 -1.53 -7.28
C LEU A 42 2.94 -2.61 -7.47
N LEU A 43 2.07 -2.38 -8.44
CA LEU A 43 0.96 -3.26 -8.79
C LEU A 43 0.80 -3.23 -10.31
N LYS A 44 0.09 -4.21 -10.86
CA LYS A 44 -0.25 -4.20 -12.29
C LYS A 44 -1.20 -3.04 -12.58
N SER A 45 -1.03 -2.38 -13.72
CA SER A 45 -1.86 -1.22 -14.08
C SER A 45 -3.36 -1.52 -14.11
N GLN A 46 -3.73 -2.73 -14.53
CA GLN A 46 -5.13 -3.20 -14.54
C GLN A 46 -5.76 -3.31 -13.15
N ASP A 47 -4.96 -3.43 -12.09
CA ASP A 47 -5.42 -3.61 -10.71
C ASP A 47 -5.42 -2.28 -9.95
N PHE A 48 -5.09 -1.16 -10.59
CA PHE A 48 -4.89 0.13 -9.93
C PHE A 48 -6.15 0.64 -9.24
N ASP A 49 -7.26 0.75 -9.97
CA ASP A 49 -8.52 1.24 -9.42
C ASP A 49 -9.05 0.30 -8.33
N ASN A 50 -8.90 -1.02 -8.53
CA ASN A 50 -9.27 -2.03 -7.54
C ASN A 50 -8.44 -1.91 -6.25
N ALA A 51 -7.15 -1.57 -6.36
CA ALA A 51 -6.28 -1.36 -5.20
C ALA A 51 -6.67 -0.11 -4.42
N ILE A 52 -6.99 0.99 -5.10
CA ILE A 52 -7.50 2.20 -4.45
C ILE A 52 -8.81 1.89 -3.73
N GLN A 53 -9.74 1.21 -4.38
CA GLN A 53 -11.01 0.83 -3.77
C GLN A 53 -10.81 -0.09 -2.56
N ALA A 54 -9.90 -1.06 -2.64
CA ALA A 54 -9.58 -1.96 -1.53
C ALA A 54 -9.09 -1.18 -0.30
N LEU A 55 -8.11 -0.31 -0.50
CA LEU A 55 -7.49 0.48 0.57
C LEU A 55 -8.49 1.46 1.18
N THR A 56 -9.21 2.22 0.35
CA THR A 56 -10.22 3.17 0.83
C THR A 56 -11.37 2.49 1.57
N SER A 57 -11.78 1.27 1.15
CA SER A 57 -12.82 0.51 1.86
C SER A 57 -12.40 0.05 3.26
N GLU A 58 -11.10 -0.06 3.52
CA GLU A 58 -10.51 -0.43 4.81
C GLU A 58 -10.04 0.80 5.60
N GLY A 59 -10.44 2.01 5.18
CA GLY A 59 -10.20 3.26 5.91
C GLY A 59 -8.88 3.96 5.60
N TYR A 60 -8.12 3.50 4.60
CA TYR A 60 -6.93 4.22 4.14
C TYR A 60 -7.33 5.44 3.30
N GLU A 61 -6.69 6.57 3.56
CA GLU A 61 -6.78 7.75 2.70
C GLU A 61 -5.82 7.59 1.51
N VAL A 62 -6.32 7.90 0.31
CA VAL A 62 -5.52 7.89 -0.92
C VAL A 62 -5.58 9.28 -1.53
N ILE A 63 -4.42 9.93 -1.61
CA ILE A 63 -4.27 11.26 -2.19
C ILE A 63 -3.82 11.09 -3.65
N THR A 64 -4.58 11.67 -4.58
CA THR A 64 -4.29 11.70 -6.02
C THR A 64 -3.69 13.02 -6.47
#